data_AF-A0A923Y1Y3-F1
#
_entry.id   AF-A0A923Y1Y3-F1
#
_cell.length_a   1.000
_cell.length_b   1.000
_cell.length_c   1.000
_cell.angle_alpha   90.00
_cell.angle_beta   90.00
_cell.angle_gamma   90.00
#
_symmetry.space_group_name_H-M   'P 1'
#
loop_
_entity.id
_entity.type
_entity.pdbx_description
1 polymer ?
#
loop_
_entity_poly.entity_id
_entity_poly.type
_entity_poly.pdbx_seq_one_letter_code
_entity_poly.pdbx_strand_id
1 'polypeptide(L)' 'LFNHFAVKSLTAGVFTDNPASARVLLACGFVLIGEEMHQSRGRLAPAPAQVYRLSNPLQTVAT' A
#
# COMPACT_ATOMS: atom_id res chain seq x y z
N LEU A 1 -8.26 -12.15 4.12
CA LEU A 1 -6.95 -11.65 4.59
C LEU A 1 -6.99 -11.29 6.06
N PHE A 2 -7.65 -10.20 6.46
CA PHE A 2 -7.69 -9.77 7.87
C PHE A 2 -8.19 -10.83 8.85
N ASN A 3 -9.32 -11.48 8.58
CA ASN A 3 -9.88 -12.51 9.47
C ASN A 3 -9.03 -13.79 9.55
N HIS A 4 -8.24 -14.07 8.51
CA HIS A 4 -7.46 -15.31 8.44
C HIS A 4 -6.07 -15.15 9.07
N PHE A 5 -5.43 -14.00 8.88
CA PHE A 5 -4.07 -13.73 9.36
C PHE A 5 -4.01 -12.80 10.59
N ALA A 6 -5.16 -12.33 11.09
CA ALA A 6 -5.27 -11.44 12.24
C ALA A 6 -4.40 -10.17 12.18
N VAL A 7 -4.05 -9.70 10.97
CA VAL A 7 -3.21 -8.50 10.78
C VAL A 7 -4.03 -7.22 11.01
N LYS A 8 -3.36 -6.19 11.53
CA LYS A 8 -3.99 -4.87 11.81
C LYS A 8 -4.15 -4.00 10.57
N SER A 9 -3.23 -4.14 9.61
CA SER A 9 -3.25 -3.40 8.35
C SER A 9 -2.43 -4.14 7.29
N LEU A 10 -2.63 -3.77 6.03
CA LEU A 10 -1.78 -4.16 4.91
C LEU A 10 -1.08 -2.91 4.37
N THR A 11 0.16 -3.07 3.90
CA THR A 11 0.89 -2.02 3.16
C THR A 11 1.15 -2.48 1.73
N ALA A 12 1.16 -1.52 0.81
CA ALA A 12 1.47 -1.76 -0.60
C ALA A 12 2.27 -0.60 -1.18
N GLY A 13 3.35 -0.91 -1.88
CA GLY A 13 4.15 0.08 -2.62
C GLY A 13 3.84 0.07 -4.10
N VAL A 14 3.69 1.25 -4.70
CA VAL A 14 3.51 1.44 -6.14
C VAL A 14 4.55 2.43 -6.63
N PHE A 15 5.36 2.05 -7.62
CA PHE A 15 6.28 3.00 -8.26
C PHE A 15 5.51 4.18 -8.84
N THR A 16 6.04 5.39 -8.64
CA THR A 16 5.37 6.66 -9.01
C THR A 16 5.06 6.79 -10.50
N ASP A 17 5.76 6.04 -11.35
CA ASP A 17 5.54 5.95 -12.80
C ASP A 17 4.42 4.95 -13.18
N ASN A 18 3.74 4.32 -12.22
CA ASN A 18 2.61 3.43 -12.43
C ASN A 18 1.30 3.95 -11.80
N PRO A 19 0.66 4.98 -12.41
CA PRO A 19 -0.58 5.56 -11.88
C PRO A 19 -1.78 4.60 -11.95
N ALA A 20 -1.73 3.58 -12.82
CA ALA A 20 -2.82 2.60 -12.94
C ALA A 20 -2.95 1.76 -11.67
N SER A 21 -1.84 1.25 -11.13
CA SER A 21 -1.84 0.50 -9.87
C SER A 21 -2.21 1.36 -8.67
N ALA A 22 -1.80 2.63 -8.64
CA ALA A 22 -2.21 3.57 -7.58
C ALA A 22 -3.74 3.73 -7.53
N ARG A 23 -4.40 3.88 -8.70
CA ARG A 23 -5.87 3.95 -8.77
C ARG A 23 -6.56 2.69 -8.25
N VAL A 24 -6.00 1.51 -8.51
CA VAL A 24 -6.54 0.24 -7.97
C VAL A 24 -6.47 0.23 -6.45
N LEU A 25 -5.34 0.62 -5.86
CA LEU A 25 -5.19 0.68 -4.40
C LEU A 25 -6.19 1.65 -3.77
N LEU A 26 -6.35 2.84 -4.34
CA LEU A 26 -7.33 3.82 -3.88
C LEU A 26 -8.76 3.27 -3.95
N ALA A 27 -9.13 2.62 -5.06
CA ALA A 27 -10.45 1.99 -5.22
C ALA A 27 -10.70 0.86 -4.21
N CYS A 28 -9.65 0.16 -3.77
CA CYS A 28 -9.70 -0.85 -2.71
C CYS A 28 -9.75 -0.26 -1.28
N GLY A 29 -9.76 1.06 -1.13
CA GLY A 29 -9.82 1.74 0.18
C GLY A 29 -8.46 1.90 0.87
N PHE A 30 -7.35 1.67 0.17
CA PHE A 30 -6.05 2.04 0.70
C PHE A 30 -5.89 3.56 0.70
N VAL A 31 -5.15 4.08 1.68
CA VAL A 31 -4.79 5.51 1.77
C VAL A 31 -3.29 5.69 1.61
N LEU A 32 -2.86 6.77 0.95
CA LEU A 32 -1.44 7.12 0.82
C LEU A 32 -0.90 7.50 2.21
N ILE A 33 0.24 6.92 2.59
CA ILE A 33 0.87 7.19 3.89
C ILE A 33 2.31 7.69 3.78
N GLY A 34 2.90 7.70 2.59
CA GLY A 34 4.24 8.22 2.37
C GLY A 34 4.81 7.86 1.01
N GLU A 35 6.08 8.23 0.81
CA GLU A 35 6.87 7.90 -0.36
C GLU A 35 8.24 7.37 0.09
N GLU A 36 8.72 6.32 -0.59
CA GLU A 36 9.96 5.62 -0.26
C GLU A 36 10.70 5.18 -1.53
N MET A 37 11.99 4.86 -1.41
CA MET A 37 12.77 4.28 -2.51
C MET A 37 12.69 2.75 -2.45
N HIS A 38 12.06 2.13 -3.45
CA HIS A 38 11.87 0.68 -3.48
C HIS A 38 12.86 -0.01 -4.43
N GLN A 39 13.37 -1.18 -3.99
CA GLN A 39 14.15 -2.09 -4.83
C GLN A 39 13.21 -2.92 -5.73
N SER A 40 13.64 -3.21 -6.95
CA SER A 40 12.93 -4.13 -7.84
C SER A 40 13.91 -4.83 -8.78
N ARG A 41 13.72 -6.13 -9.01
CA ARG A 41 14.50 -6.90 -9.99
C ARG A 41 14.34 -6.40 -11.43
N GLY A 42 13.28 -5.65 -11.70
CA GLY A 42 13.02 -5.04 -13.02
C GLY A 42 13.64 -3.66 -13.21
N ARG A 43 14.42 -3.15 -12.25
CA ARG A 43 15.05 -1.83 -12.32
C ARG A 43 16.55 -1.93 -12.00
N LEU A 44 17.34 -1.01 -12.57
CA LEU A 44 18.78 -0.96 -12.37
C LEU A 44 19.19 -0.37 -11.00
N ALA A 45 18.30 0.40 -10.38
CA ALA A 45 18.51 1.08 -9.11
C ALA A 45 17.17 1.19 -8.35
N PRO A 46 17.18 1.52 -7.04
CA PRO A 46 15.98 1.91 -6.32
C PRO A 46 15.22 3.00 -7.07
N ALA A 47 13.89 2.94 -7.04
CA ALA A 47 13.03 3.94 -7.67
C ALA A 47 11.96 4.45 -6.70
N PRO A 48 11.49 5.70 -6.85
CA PRO A 48 10.49 6.29 -5.98
C PRO A 48 9.16 5.55 -6.10
N ALA A 49 8.61 5.17 -4.95
CA ALA A 49 7.34 4.49 -4.80
C ALA A 49 6.47 5.18 -3.74
N GLN A 50 5.18 5.26 -4.02
CA GLN A 50 4.16 5.65 -3.08
C GLN A 50 3.78 4.45 -2.22
N VAL A 51 3.71 4.65 -0.91
CA VAL A 51 3.36 3.63 0.07
C VAL A 51 1.95 3.88 0.56
N TYR A 52 1.11 2.87 0.43
CA TYR A 52 -0.30 2.89 0.78
C TYR A 52 -0.61 1.94 1.93
N ARG A 53 -1.62 2.26 2.74
CA ARG A 53 -2.10 1.42 3.85
C ARG A 53 -3.59 1.14 3.74
N LEU A 54 -3.98 -0.11 3.96
CA LEU A 54 -5.37 -0.51 4.22
C LEU A 54 -5.47 -0.99 5.66
N SER A 55 -6.22 -0.27 6.48
CA SER A 55 -6.49 -0.66 7.87
C SER A 55 -7.53 -1.78 7.93
N ASN A 56 -7.43 -2.67 8.92
CA ASN A 56 -8.45 -3.68 9.16
C ASN A 56 -9.77 -2.98 9.59
N PRO A 57 -10.86 -3.13 8.82
CA PRO A 57 -12.12 -2.44 9.13
C PRO A 57 -12.74 -2.88 10.47
N LEU A 58 -12.40 -4.08 10.95
CA LEU A 58 -12.87 -4.58 12.24
C LEU A 58 -12.14 -3.95 13.44
N GLN A 59 -11.03 -3.25 13.19
CA GLN A 59 -10.27 -2.54 14.23
C GLN A 59 -10.55 -1.04 14.27
N THR A 60 -11.41 -0.52 13.38
CA THR A 60 -11.74 0.91 13.30
C THR A 60 -12.73 1.35 14.38
N VAL A 61 -13.14 0.45 15.29
CA VAL A 61 -14.08 0.74 16.38
C VAL A 61 -13.34 0.89 17.71
N ALA A 62 -12.71 2.05 17.92
CA ALA A 62 -12.30 2.53 19.23
C ALA A 62 -12.20 4.05 19.18
N THR A 63 -13.35 4.72 19.32
CA THR A 63 -13.45 6.09 19.84
C THR A 63 -13.25 6.09 21.34
#